data_AF-A0A9P9D393-F1
#
_entry.id   AF-A0A9P9D393-F1
#
_cell.length_a   1.000
_cell.length_b   1.000
_cell.length_c   1.000
_cell.angle_alpha   90.00
_cell.angle_beta   90.00
_cell.angle_gamma   90.00
#
_symmetry.space_group_name_H-M   'P 1'
#
loop_
_entity.id
_entity.type
_entity.pdbx_description
1 polymer ?
#
loop_
_entity_poly.entity_id
_entity_poly.type
_entity_poly.pdbx_seq_one_letter_code
_entity_poly.pdbx_strand_id
1 'polypeptide(L)'
;MSGAEGQQAFLALPGSDSLIYVEVDYSQASKKADEKRQRNARASTRHRRKKKIMQEENTKQLQELRDERRQLEIQLEELTHQRDFYQDDRNRLRDIVSQTPGISHLATGPSSPASARSSPCADRSPLMAAPHTMPSQGCPGEPMQDLPSGIPSPPTSAASSMPGRVLPSLGNILS
;
A
#
# COMPACT_ATOMS: atom_id res chain seq x y z
N MET A 1 42.72 23.50 8.51
CA MET A 1 42.45 24.17 7.21
C MET A 1 43.01 23.24 6.14
N SER A 2 42.16 22.51 5.41
CA SER A 2 42.62 21.48 4.47
C SER A 2 42.58 22.04 3.06
N GLY A 3 43.76 22.19 2.45
CA GLY A 3 43.97 22.70 1.11
C GLY A 3 43.38 21.76 0.08
N ALA A 4 42.57 22.32 -0.82
CA ALA A 4 42.24 21.68 -2.08
C ALA A 4 43.31 22.14 -3.08
N GLU A 5 44.39 21.36 -3.22
CA GLU A 5 45.24 21.50 -4.39
C GLU A 5 44.42 21.09 -5.61
N GLY A 6 44.13 22.05 -6.48
CA GLY A 6 43.60 21.78 -7.81
C GLY A 6 44.62 20.93 -8.56
N GLN A 7 44.30 19.66 -8.77
CA GLN A 7 45.20 18.74 -9.43
C GLN A 7 45.18 19.05 -10.93
N GLN A 8 46.29 19.61 -11.43
CA GLN A 8 46.42 20.02 -12.83
C GLN A 8 46.47 18.79 -13.73
N ALA A 9 45.64 18.77 -14.78
CA ALA A 9 45.67 17.76 -15.81
C ALA A 9 46.33 18.34 -17.08
N PHE A 10 47.11 17.52 -17.76
CA PHE A 10 47.79 17.90 -19.00
C PHE A 10 47.00 17.36 -20.19
N LEU A 11 46.66 18.23 -21.13
CA LEU A 11 46.06 17.84 -22.40
C LEU A 11 47.12 17.93 -23.50
N ALA A 12 47.44 16.80 -24.13
CA ALA A 12 48.29 16.73 -25.32
C ALA A 12 47.42 16.69 -26.58
N LEU A 13 47.55 17.69 -27.45
CA LEU A 13 46.85 17.70 -28.74
C LEU A 13 47.66 16.88 -29.77
N PRO A 14 47.02 15.97 -30.54
CA PRO A 14 47.72 15.18 -31.55
C PRO A 14 48.28 16.10 -32.64
N GLY A 15 49.61 16.13 -32.77
CA GLY A 15 50.34 16.95 -33.76
C GLY A 15 51.07 18.17 -33.19
N SER A 16 51.02 18.42 -31.87
CA SER A 16 51.81 19.48 -31.23
C SER A 16 52.49 18.96 -29.96
N ASP A 17 53.81 19.12 -29.84
CA ASP A 17 54.60 18.74 -28.65
C ASP A 17 54.38 19.67 -27.44
N SER A 18 53.40 20.58 -27.52
CA SER A 18 53.08 21.55 -26.48
C SER A 18 51.99 21.01 -25.56
N LEU A 19 52.33 20.74 -24.30
CA LEU A 19 51.36 20.32 -23.28
C LEU A 19 50.56 21.55 -22.80
N ILE A 20 49.23 21.50 -22.94
CA ILE A 20 48.34 22.55 -22.42
C ILE A 20 47.94 22.18 -21.00
N TYR A 21 48.21 23.10 -20.06
CA TYR A 21 47.81 22.96 -18.65
C TYR A 21 46.32 23.25 -18.50
N VAL A 22 45.55 22.29 -17.99
CA VAL A 22 44.14 22.44 -17.67
C VAL A 22 43.96 22.27 -16.16
N GLU A 23 43.56 23.33 -15.47
CA GLU A 23 43.17 23.24 -14.06
C GLU A 23 41.84 22.50 -13.92
N VAL A 24 41.84 21.40 -13.20
CA VAL A 24 40.63 20.63 -12.92
C VAL A 24 40.27 20.80 -11.44
N ASP A 25 39.17 21.49 -11.17
CA ASP A 25 38.65 21.66 -9.82
C ASP A 25 37.76 20.47 -9.42
N TYR A 26 38.39 19.44 -8.83
CA TYR A 26 37.70 18.28 -8.27
C TYR A 26 36.88 18.62 -7.02
N SER A 27 37.12 19.76 -6.36
CA SER A 27 36.44 20.14 -5.12
C SER A 27 34.97 20.50 -5.36
N GLN A 28 34.65 21.11 -6.51
CA GLN A 28 33.27 21.42 -6.93
C GLN A 28 32.45 20.15 -7.19
N ALA A 29 33.04 19.17 -7.90
CA ALA A 29 32.39 17.92 -8.24
C ALA A 29 32.07 17.10 -6.98
N SER A 30 33.03 17.02 -6.06
CA SER A 30 32.88 16.34 -4.77
C SER A 30 31.76 16.98 -3.92
N LYS A 31 31.79 18.31 -3.74
CA LYS A 31 30.76 19.04 -2.98
C LYS A 31 29.35 18.85 -3.54
N LYS A 32 29.17 18.94 -4.86
CA LYS A 32 27.87 18.71 -5.51
C LYS A 32 27.39 17.26 -5.34
N ALA A 33 28.30 16.30 -5.37
CA ALA A 33 27.98 14.89 -5.16
C ALA A 33 27.52 14.63 -3.72
N ASP A 34 28.23 15.17 -2.72
CA ASP A 34 27.86 15.02 -1.32
C ASP A 34 26.55 15.74 -1.00
N GLU A 35 26.32 16.91 -1.59
CA GLU A 35 25.03 17.59 -1.49
C GLU A 35 23.90 16.74 -2.09
N LYS A 36 24.10 16.11 -3.26
CA LYS A 36 23.12 15.19 -3.85
C LYS A 36 22.84 13.99 -2.95
N ARG A 37 23.87 13.40 -2.34
CA ARG A 37 23.73 12.30 -1.37
C ARG A 37 22.91 12.74 -0.17
N GLN A 38 23.21 13.91 0.40
CA GLN A 38 22.47 14.44 1.55
C GLN A 38 21.00 14.70 1.20
N ARG A 39 20.72 15.30 0.03
CA ARG A 39 19.35 15.50 -0.44
C ARG A 39 18.62 14.17 -0.65
N ASN A 40 19.25 13.18 -1.27
CA ASN A 40 18.63 11.88 -1.51
C ASN A 40 18.38 11.09 -0.20
N ALA A 41 19.31 11.16 0.76
CA ALA A 41 19.13 10.59 2.09
C ALA A 41 17.92 11.22 2.79
N ARG A 42 17.81 12.55 2.78
CA ARG A 42 16.65 13.28 3.34
C ARG A 42 15.34 12.91 2.62
N ALA A 43 15.36 12.87 1.29
CA ALA A 43 14.21 12.50 0.48
C ALA A 43 13.74 11.06 0.77
N SER A 44 14.67 10.12 0.86
CA SER A 44 14.41 8.71 1.15
C SER A 44 13.82 8.53 2.55
N THR A 45 14.35 9.21 3.57
CA THR A 45 13.78 9.19 4.93
C THR A 45 12.35 9.72 4.95
N ARG A 46 12.11 10.85 4.28
CA ARG A 46 10.76 11.43 4.18
C ARG A 46 9.80 10.49 3.46
N HIS A 47 10.23 9.88 2.35
CA HIS A 47 9.41 8.93 1.59
C HIS A 47 9.05 7.70 2.43
N ARG A 48 10.03 7.11 3.11
CA ARG A 48 9.81 5.98 4.03
C ARG A 48 8.85 6.35 5.16
N ARG A 49 9.02 7.52 5.78
CA ARG A 49 8.11 8.01 6.82
C ARG A 49 6.70 8.22 6.29
N LYS A 50 6.54 8.86 5.12
CA LYS A 50 5.23 9.04 4.48
C LYS A 50 4.57 7.70 4.18
N LYS A 51 5.31 6.75 3.60
CA LYS A 51 4.80 5.40 3.30
C LYS A 51 4.36 4.67 4.57
N LYS A 52 5.13 4.77 5.65
CA LYS A 52 4.78 4.21 6.96
C LYS A 52 3.47 4.80 7.50
N ILE A 53 3.36 6.13 7.53
CA ILE A 53 2.15 6.82 8.01
C ILE A 53 0.93 6.42 7.18
N MET A 54 1.04 6.41 5.85
CA MET A 54 -0.06 6.03 4.96
C MET A 54 -0.51 4.58 5.18
N GLN A 55 0.45 3.67 5.43
CA GLN A 55 0.13 2.29 5.74
C GLN A 55 -0.58 2.16 7.10
N GLU A 56 -0.08 2.85 8.13
CA GLU A 56 -0.69 2.88 9.46
C GLU A 56 -2.12 3.45 9.40
N GLU A 57 -2.33 4.56 8.68
CA GLU A 57 -3.63 5.18 8.49
C GLU A 57 -4.61 4.26 7.75
N ASN A 58 -4.16 3.59 6.68
CA ASN A 58 -4.99 2.63 5.96
C ASN A 58 -5.40 1.45 6.87
N THR A 59 -4.46 0.92 7.66
CA THR A 59 -4.79 -0.15 8.62
C THR A 59 -5.76 0.33 9.69
N LYS A 60 -5.64 1.58 10.13
CA LYS A 60 -6.56 2.18 11.11
C LYS A 60 -7.96 2.34 10.53
N GLN A 61 -8.09 2.87 9.32
CA GLN A 61 -9.39 2.99 8.63
C GLN A 61 -10.04 1.61 8.43
N LEU A 62 -9.25 0.61 8.04
CA LEU A 62 -9.75 -0.76 7.89
C LEU A 62 -10.24 -1.34 9.22
N GLN A 63 -9.56 -1.02 10.33
CA GLN A 63 -9.99 -1.44 11.66
C GLN A 63 -11.27 -0.74 12.09
N GLU A 64 -11.36 0.59 11.93
CA GLU A 64 -12.56 1.38 12.24
C GLU A 64 -13.79 0.82 11.49
N LEU A 65 -13.66 0.56 10.18
CA LEU A 65 -14.73 -0.04 9.38
C LEU A 65 -15.15 -1.44 9.88
N ARG A 66 -14.20 -2.26 10.34
CA ARG A 66 -14.52 -3.58 10.89
C ARG A 66 -15.25 -3.49 12.22
N ASP A 67 -14.87 -2.54 13.06
CA ASP A 67 -15.52 -2.32 14.35
C ASP A 67 -16.92 -1.74 14.17
N GLU A 68 -17.12 -0.79 13.25
CA GLU A 68 -18.44 -0.29 12.85
C GLU A 68 -19.33 -1.41 12.32
N ARG A 69 -18.81 -2.26 11.42
CA ARG A 69 -19.54 -3.42 10.93
C ARG A 69 -19.98 -4.33 12.08
N ARG A 70 -19.07 -4.66 13.01
CA ARG A 70 -19.40 -5.50 14.17
C ARG A 70 -20.50 -4.85 15.03
N GLN A 71 -20.43 -3.54 15.23
CA GLN A 71 -21.44 -2.81 16.00
C GLN A 71 -22.83 -2.87 15.34
N LEU A 72 -22.89 -2.71 14.01
CA LEU A 72 -24.12 -2.84 13.25
C LEU A 72 -24.67 -4.27 13.28
N GLU A 73 -23.81 -5.28 13.22
CA GLU A 73 -24.23 -6.69 13.34
C GLU A 73 -24.91 -6.96 14.68
N ILE A 74 -24.34 -6.45 15.78
CA ILE A 74 -24.95 -6.56 17.12
C ILE A 74 -26.30 -5.85 17.17
N GLN A 75 -26.41 -4.65 16.59
CA GLN A 75 -27.69 -3.92 16.55
C GLN A 75 -28.75 -4.66 15.71
N LEU A 76 -28.35 -5.27 14.59
CA LEU A 76 -29.26 -6.06 13.78
C LEU A 76 -29.74 -7.32 14.51
N GLU A 77 -28.85 -7.99 15.25
CA GLU A 77 -29.20 -9.15 16.07
C GLU A 77 -30.21 -8.77 17.17
N GLU A 78 -29.97 -7.67 17.88
CA GLU A 78 -30.91 -7.13 18.88
C GLU A 78 -32.29 -6.83 18.27
N LEU A 79 -32.34 -6.11 17.15
CA LEU A 79 -33.60 -5.79 16.46
C LEU A 79 -34.30 -7.04 15.92
N THR A 80 -33.54 -8.04 15.49
CA THR A 80 -34.05 -9.34 15.03
C THR A 80 -34.70 -10.06 16.20
N HIS A 81 -34.05 -10.11 17.37
CA HIS A 81 -34.64 -10.70 18.58
C HIS A 81 -35.91 -9.97 19.02
N GLN A 82 -35.93 -8.64 18.97
CA GLN A 82 -37.13 -7.87 19.29
C GLN A 82 -38.27 -8.16 18.30
N ARG A 83 -37.99 -8.17 17.00
CA ARG A 83 -38.96 -8.55 15.96
C ARG A 83 -39.52 -9.94 16.23
N ASP A 84 -38.66 -10.91 16.48
CA ASP A 84 -39.06 -12.30 16.68
C ASP A 84 -39.92 -12.45 17.93
N PHE A 85 -39.56 -11.77 19.02
CA PHE A 85 -40.37 -11.71 20.23
C PHE A 85 -41.80 -11.21 19.96
N TYR A 86 -41.95 -10.08 19.26
CA TYR A 86 -43.28 -9.53 18.94
C TYR A 86 -44.03 -10.37 17.90
N GLN A 87 -43.31 -10.98 16.96
CA GLN A 87 -43.89 -11.87 15.97
C GLN A 87 -44.45 -13.14 16.61
N ASP A 88 -43.70 -13.74 17.53
CA ASP A 88 -44.09 -14.94 18.27
C ASP A 88 -45.27 -14.67 19.19
N ASP A 89 -45.26 -13.55 19.94
CA ASP A 89 -46.40 -13.19 20.79
C ASP A 89 -47.67 -12.91 19.96
N ARG A 90 -47.53 -12.21 18.82
CA ARG A 90 -48.65 -12.03 17.87
C ARG A 90 -49.19 -13.37 17.35
N ASN A 91 -48.31 -14.29 16.97
CA ASN A 91 -48.71 -15.60 16.47
C ASN A 91 -49.41 -16.41 17.57
N ARG A 92 -48.89 -16.40 18.80
CA ARG A 92 -49.53 -17.02 19.97
C ARG A 92 -50.93 -16.48 20.21
N LEU A 93 -51.11 -15.15 20.20
CA LEU A 93 -52.42 -14.52 20.38
C LEU A 93 -53.38 -14.88 19.24
N ARG A 94 -52.89 -14.90 17.99
CA ARG A 94 -53.66 -15.34 16.82
C ARG A 94 -54.14 -16.78 16.98
N ASP A 95 -53.27 -17.68 17.44
CA ASP A 95 -53.60 -19.09 17.65
C ASP A 95 -54.72 -19.24 18.69
N ILE A 96 -54.66 -18.51 19.80
CA ILE A 96 -55.72 -18.49 20.83
C ILE A 96 -57.06 -18.01 20.25
N VAL A 97 -57.07 -16.90 19.50
CA VAL A 97 -58.30 -16.37 18.89
C VAL A 97 -58.86 -17.35 17.87
N SER A 98 -58.00 -17.99 17.07
CA SER A 98 -58.42 -18.95 16.04
C SER A 98 -59.09 -20.20 16.61
N GLN A 99 -58.66 -20.64 17.79
CA GLN A 99 -59.23 -21.80 18.49
C GLN A 99 -60.52 -21.47 19.25
N THR A 100 -60.83 -20.19 19.47
CA THR A 100 -61.99 -19.77 20.25
C THR A 100 -63.25 -19.77 19.37
N PRO A 101 -64.26 -20.62 19.66
CA PRO A 101 -65.51 -20.64 18.91
C PRO A 101 -66.22 -19.28 18.98
N GLY A 102 -66.77 -18.82 17.84
CA GLY A 102 -67.51 -17.54 17.75
C GLY A 102 -66.66 -16.34 17.35
N ILE A 103 -65.36 -16.32 17.65
CA ILE A 103 -64.45 -15.21 17.30
C ILE A 103 -63.31 -15.60 16.36
N SER A 104 -63.21 -16.88 15.97
CA SER A 104 -62.15 -17.42 15.11
C SER A 104 -61.96 -16.67 13.79
N HIS A 105 -63.03 -16.13 13.23
CA HIS A 105 -63.01 -15.34 11.99
C HIS A 105 -62.16 -14.06 12.09
N LEU A 106 -61.96 -13.51 13.31
CA LEU A 106 -61.14 -12.32 13.56
C LEU A 106 -59.64 -12.59 13.51
N ALA A 107 -59.20 -13.86 13.53
CA ALA A 107 -57.79 -14.24 13.43
C ALA A 107 -57.18 -14.08 12.02
N THR A 108 -57.99 -13.65 11.05
CA THR A 108 -57.58 -13.40 9.66
C THR A 108 -56.97 -11.99 9.57
N GLY A 109 -55.68 -11.89 9.84
CA GLY A 109 -54.93 -10.64 9.68
C GLY A 109 -54.73 -10.27 8.21
N PRO A 110 -54.52 -8.98 7.89
CA PRO A 110 -54.19 -8.54 6.54
C PRO A 110 -52.88 -9.21 6.06
N SER A 111 -52.79 -9.49 4.76
CA SER A 111 -51.60 -10.01 4.10
C SER A 111 -50.38 -9.19 4.49
N SER A 112 -49.27 -9.83 4.87
CA SER A 112 -48.05 -9.10 5.23
C SER A 112 -47.64 -8.18 4.07
N PRO A 113 -47.25 -6.92 4.34
CA PRO A 113 -46.83 -6.01 3.28
C PRO A 113 -45.67 -6.65 2.52
N ALA A 114 -45.85 -6.85 1.21
CA ALA A 114 -44.84 -7.44 0.35
C ALA A 114 -43.55 -6.63 0.51
N SER A 115 -42.49 -7.26 1.01
CA SER A 115 -41.20 -6.61 1.17
C SER A 115 -40.75 -6.14 -0.21
N ALA A 116 -40.76 -4.82 -0.44
CA ALA A 116 -40.36 -4.19 -1.70
C ALA A 116 -38.83 -4.26 -1.91
N ARG A 117 -38.24 -5.44 -1.74
CA ARG A 117 -36.82 -5.71 -1.94
C ARG A 117 -36.65 -6.64 -3.14
N SER A 118 -36.90 -6.11 -4.33
CA SER A 118 -36.20 -6.49 -5.56
C SER A 118 -36.74 -5.70 -6.75
N SER A 119 -36.36 -4.42 -6.85
CA SER A 119 -36.12 -3.86 -8.17
C SER A 119 -34.67 -4.21 -8.53
N PRO A 120 -34.39 -5.14 -9.46
CA PRO A 120 -33.09 -5.17 -10.10
C PRO A 120 -33.06 -3.97 -11.06
N CYS A 121 -32.64 -2.81 -10.56
CA CYS A 121 -32.17 -1.75 -11.44
C CYS A 121 -30.80 -2.19 -11.96
N ALA A 122 -30.84 -3.14 -12.89
CA ALA A 122 -29.81 -3.26 -13.90
C ALA A 122 -30.03 -2.12 -14.88
N ASP A 123 -29.37 -0.98 -14.68
CA ASP A 123 -28.85 -0.24 -15.82
C ASP A 123 -27.73 0.72 -15.40
N ARG A 124 -26.58 0.56 -16.05
CA ARG A 124 -25.49 1.54 -16.23
C ARG A 124 -24.70 2.02 -15.01
N SER A 125 -23.63 1.26 -14.70
CA SER A 125 -22.30 1.90 -14.72
C SER A 125 -21.94 2.18 -16.18
N PRO A 126 -21.59 3.43 -16.53
CA PRO A 126 -20.17 3.70 -16.74
C PRO A 126 -19.81 5.12 -16.29
N LEU A 127 -19.15 5.25 -15.14
CA LEU A 127 -18.25 6.39 -14.89
C LEU A 127 -16.83 5.87 -14.71
N MET A 128 -16.37 5.13 -15.71
CA MET A 128 -14.97 5.03 -16.08
C MET A 128 -14.73 6.09 -17.16
N ALA A 129 -14.65 7.36 -16.76
CA ALA A 129 -14.25 8.46 -17.63
C ALA A 129 -13.57 9.55 -16.82
N ALA A 130 -12.37 9.26 -16.33
CA ALA A 130 -11.39 10.29 -16.01
C ALA A 130 -9.97 9.73 -16.20
N PRO A 131 -9.35 9.93 -17.38
CA PRO A 131 -7.90 9.98 -17.43
C PRO A 131 -7.52 11.35 -16.85
N HIS A 132 -7.18 11.39 -15.57
CA HIS A 132 -6.40 12.50 -15.02
C HIS A 132 -5.01 12.44 -15.66
N THR A 133 -4.92 12.99 -16.86
CA THR A 133 -3.67 13.15 -17.59
C THR A 133 -2.95 14.32 -16.91
N MET A 134 -1.92 14.01 -16.15
CA MET A 134 -0.96 14.99 -15.63
C MET A 134 -0.38 15.79 -16.81
N PRO A 135 -0.27 17.14 -16.75
CA PRO A 135 0.56 17.85 -17.70
C PRO A 135 2.00 17.73 -17.22
N SER A 136 2.70 16.68 -17.64
CA SER A 136 4.16 16.69 -17.66
C SER A 136 4.57 16.73 -19.12
N GLN A 137 4.96 17.91 -19.59
CA GLN A 137 5.76 18.07 -20.80
C GLN A 137 6.94 17.09 -20.72
N GLY A 138 6.97 16.16 -21.67
CA GLY A 138 8.05 15.23 -21.90
C GLY A 138 7.91 14.79 -23.35
N CYS A 139 8.85 15.26 -24.18
CA CYS A 139 8.93 15.05 -25.62
C CYS A 139 8.77 13.56 -26.01
N PRO A 140 8.06 13.22 -27.11
CA PRO A 140 8.07 11.87 -27.64
C PRO A 140 9.35 11.66 -28.47
N GLY A 141 10.01 10.52 -28.20
CA GLY A 141 11.18 10.06 -28.92
C GLY A 141 10.86 9.52 -30.32
N GLU A 142 11.90 9.52 -31.16
CA GLU A 142 11.95 8.72 -32.37
C GLU A 142 12.23 7.23 -32.03
N PRO A 143 11.66 6.27 -32.79
CA PRO A 143 12.04 4.87 -32.75
C PRO A 143 13.16 4.58 -33.76
N MET A 144 13.66 3.32 -33.78
CA MET A 144 14.65 2.71 -34.72
C MET A 144 16.02 2.51 -34.03
N GLN A 145 16.70 1.35 -33.93
CA GLN A 145 16.64 0.05 -34.64
C GLN A 145 17.35 -1.03 -33.78
N ASP A 146 17.04 -2.29 -34.06
CA ASP A 146 17.68 -3.52 -33.59
C ASP A 146 19.22 -3.56 -33.79
N LEU A 147 19.94 -4.19 -32.84
CA LEU A 147 21.12 -5.03 -33.10
C LEU A 147 21.34 -6.02 -31.93
N PRO A 148 21.89 -7.23 -32.17
CA PRO A 148 21.69 -8.40 -31.30
C PRO A 148 22.86 -8.71 -30.34
N SER A 149 22.58 -9.64 -29.44
CA SER A 149 23.47 -10.60 -28.78
C SER A 149 24.33 -10.16 -27.58
N GLY A 150 23.95 -10.69 -26.41
CA GLY A 150 24.85 -11.46 -25.53
C GLY A 150 26.11 -10.78 -25.00
N ILE A 151 26.00 -10.19 -23.80
CA ILE A 151 27.13 -10.09 -22.88
C ILE A 151 26.74 -10.89 -21.62
N PRO A 152 27.53 -11.92 -21.22
CA PRO A 152 27.23 -12.72 -20.05
C PRO A 152 27.39 -11.90 -18.77
N SER A 153 26.48 -12.13 -17.82
CA SER A 153 26.59 -11.66 -16.45
C SER A 153 27.93 -12.09 -15.84
N PRO A 154 28.60 -11.23 -15.04
CA PRO A 154 29.80 -11.64 -14.33
C PRO A 154 29.46 -12.79 -13.36
N PRO A 155 30.31 -13.82 -13.23
CA PRO A 155 30.11 -14.84 -12.21
C PRO A 155 30.22 -14.19 -10.83
N THR A 156 29.14 -14.25 -10.06
CA THR A 156 29.16 -14.03 -8.61
C THR A 156 30.03 -15.11 -7.98
N SER A 157 31.32 -14.84 -7.90
CA SER A 157 32.26 -15.66 -7.14
C SER A 157 32.16 -15.35 -5.65
N ALA A 158 31.98 -16.45 -4.91
CA ALA A 158 32.34 -16.64 -3.52
C ALA A 158 31.50 -15.91 -2.46
N ALA A 159 30.40 -16.56 -2.09
CA ALA A 159 30.03 -16.64 -0.68
C ALA A 159 31.18 -17.31 0.09
N SER A 160 32.09 -16.51 0.65
CA SER A 160 33.02 -16.98 1.66
C SER A 160 32.23 -17.26 2.94
N SER A 161 31.97 -18.55 3.16
CA SER A 161 31.81 -19.23 4.43
C SER A 161 32.32 -18.40 5.62
N MET A 162 31.40 -17.82 6.39
CA MET A 162 31.70 -17.33 7.74
C MET A 162 31.81 -18.56 8.67
N PRO A 163 32.94 -18.79 9.36
CA PRO A 163 33.04 -19.88 10.31
C PRO A 163 32.15 -19.62 11.54
N GLY A 164 31.61 -20.72 12.07
CA GLY A 164 30.57 -20.76 13.08
C GLY A 164 30.83 -19.92 14.32
N ARG A 165 29.77 -19.25 14.75
CA ARG A 165 29.66 -18.62 16.06
C ARG A 165 29.55 -19.74 17.11
N VAL A 166 30.68 -20.10 17.71
CA VAL A 166 30.72 -21.02 18.86
C VAL A 166 30.12 -20.28 20.06
N LEU A 167 28.97 -20.75 20.52
CA LEU A 167 28.39 -20.38 21.82
C LEU A 167 29.30 -20.98 22.91
N PRO A 168 29.78 -20.21 23.91
CA PRO A 168 30.42 -20.82 25.06
C PRO A 168 29.35 -21.54 25.90
N SER A 169 29.49 -22.86 25.96
CA SER A 169 28.83 -23.76 26.89
C SER A 169 29.17 -23.34 28.33
N LEU A 170 28.17 -22.90 29.10
CA LEU A 170 28.30 -22.73 30.55
C LEU A 170 28.44 -24.13 31.16
N GLY A 171 29.69 -24.46 31.53
CA GLY A 171 30.01 -25.67 32.27
C GLY A 171 29.44 -25.62 33.68
N ASN A 172 28.79 -26.72 34.06
CA ASN A 172 28.58 -27.12 35.45
C ASN A 172 29.86 -26.98 36.27
N ILE A 173 29.77 -26.30 37.41
CA ILE A 173 30.61 -26.59 38.56
C ILE A 173 29.67 -26.76 39.75
N LEU A 174 29.38 -28.03 40.06
CA LEU A 174 29.04 -28.46 41.41
C LEU A 174 30.35 -28.49 42.22
N SER A 175 30.36 -27.80 43.36
CA SER A 175 30.96 -28.23 44.64
C SER A 175 30.50 -27.28 45.73
#